data_AF-A0A2M9JFQ6-F1
#
_entry.id   AF-A0A2M9JFQ6-F1
#
_cell.length_a   1.000
_cell.length_b   1.000
_cell.length_c   1.000
_cell.angle_alpha   90.00
_cell.angle_beta   90.00
_cell.angle_gamma   90.00
#
_symmetry.space_group_name_H-M   'P 1'
#
loop_
_entity.id
_entity.type
_entity.pdbx_description
1 polymer ?
#
loop_
_entity_poly.entity_id
_entity_poly.type
_entity_poly.pdbx_seq_one_letter_code
_entity_poly.pdbx_strand_id
1 'polypeptide(L)'
;MLRTGTSAVAGDGDGPGGRPPRPARTPHSEHSFNLRHVDAEHSTPDRTAPEPRRGRSHDPEGRRSAVLEAARRLFAAQGYKGVGIRAIAAEAGVTPGLVMAYFGSKDGLFREVVGGGTGVTEGVLDDPSVGREELPRALAHDYLDRWDRLPAHDPWPALIRSGLSHPPSAELLSTILDRQVSEPLRRLLGDCDAADARIAMIRSILFGVIMERYLFAHEPATSVPTGTLEPVLADVLTAALTGRVPERRAPEPDPAAAPRPLVREAPGASGPAVFAALNACTAHYRTLIGRVVKRHGISLAAFEVLSALHATSAPYQRTMGEIAAAGAVSAGGVTQQADRLVEAGLIERERDGQDRRIVHLRLTPAGADLVGRVAEERRAHERELLAGLVPGEQRQLAALLDGLGRSMKAEQG
;
A
#
# COMPACT_ATOMS: atom_id res chain seq x y z
N MET A 1 32.98 -44.80 -54.76
CA MET A 1 32.22 -45.50 -53.70
C MET A 1 30.95 -44.68 -53.46
N LEU A 2 29.90 -44.88 -54.26
CA LEU A 2 28.75 -45.80 -54.02
C LEU A 2 28.01 -45.47 -52.71
N ARG A 3 26.70 -45.17 -52.66
CA ARG A 3 25.65 -45.00 -53.69
C ARG A 3 24.33 -44.59 -52.97
N THR A 4 23.56 -43.65 -53.59
CA THR A 4 22.08 -43.62 -53.85
C THR A 4 21.06 -43.73 -52.72
N GLY A 5 19.85 -43.13 -52.78
CA GLY A 5 19.09 -42.40 -53.81
C GLY A 5 17.71 -42.00 -53.23
N THR A 6 17.11 -40.84 -53.51
CA THR A 6 16.36 -40.38 -54.71
C THR A 6 14.86 -40.76 -54.72
N SER A 7 13.99 -39.73 -54.83
CA SER A 7 12.78 -39.56 -55.70
C SER A 7 11.65 -38.82 -54.92
N ALA A 8 11.24 -37.58 -55.20
CA ALA A 8 10.54 -36.99 -56.38
C ALA A 8 9.22 -37.74 -56.70
N VAL A 9 8.01 -37.15 -56.80
CA VAL A 9 7.44 -36.18 -57.79
C VAL A 9 6.00 -35.81 -57.28
N ALA A 10 5.55 -34.55 -57.12
CA ALA A 10 4.82 -33.61 -58.03
C ALA A 10 3.42 -34.01 -58.59
N GLY A 11 2.47 -33.06 -58.56
CA GLY A 11 1.26 -32.95 -59.43
C GLY A 11 -0.09 -32.88 -58.67
N ASP A 12 -0.71 -31.70 -58.43
CA ASP A 12 -1.62 -30.88 -59.27
C ASP A 12 -3.09 -31.36 -59.38
N GLY A 13 -4.07 -30.46 -59.21
CA GLY A 13 -5.42 -30.60 -59.77
C GLY A 13 -6.67 -30.25 -58.91
N ASP A 14 -7.04 -28.97 -58.93
CA ASP A 14 -8.38 -28.36 -59.16
C ASP A 14 -9.68 -28.74 -58.39
N GLY A 15 -10.54 -27.72 -58.13
CA GLY A 15 -11.82 -27.73 -57.35
C GLY A 15 -13.04 -28.32 -58.09
N PRO A 16 -14.30 -27.82 -57.93
CA PRO A 16 -14.88 -26.80 -57.04
C PRO A 16 -16.28 -27.18 -56.42
N GLY A 17 -16.93 -26.24 -55.69
CA GLY A 17 -18.39 -26.02 -55.85
C GLY A 17 -19.35 -26.28 -54.66
N GLY A 18 -20.08 -25.22 -54.28
CA GLY A 18 -21.55 -25.29 -54.16
C GLY A 18 -22.20 -25.34 -52.77
N ARG A 19 -22.61 -24.17 -52.26
CA ARG A 19 -23.73 -24.00 -51.30
C ARG A 19 -25.03 -24.53 -51.91
N PRO A 20 -26.02 -25.03 -51.14
CA PRO A 20 -27.22 -24.22 -50.80
C PRO A 20 -27.91 -24.66 -49.45
N PRO A 21 -29.22 -24.48 -49.20
CA PRO A 21 -29.87 -23.24 -48.71
C PRO A 21 -30.79 -23.44 -47.46
N ARG A 22 -31.35 -22.33 -46.93
CA ARG A 22 -32.64 -22.24 -46.19
C ARG A 22 -33.72 -21.77 -47.19
N PRO A 23 -35.04 -22.11 -47.10
CA PRO A 23 -35.99 -21.49 -46.14
C PRO A 23 -37.27 -22.36 -45.80
N ALA A 24 -37.98 -22.20 -44.68
CA ALA A 24 -39.18 -21.36 -44.38
C ALA A 24 -40.53 -22.12 -44.18
N ARG A 25 -41.26 -21.66 -43.12
CA ARG A 25 -42.73 -21.57 -42.90
C ARG A 25 -43.54 -22.71 -42.22
N THR A 26 -44.19 -22.27 -41.12
CA THR A 26 -45.28 -22.71 -40.21
C THR A 26 -46.59 -23.19 -40.91
N PRO A 27 -47.62 -23.83 -40.26
CA PRO A 27 -48.27 -23.43 -38.98
C PRO A 27 -48.97 -24.50 -38.08
N HIS A 28 -49.58 -23.99 -37.01
CA HIS A 28 -50.39 -24.57 -35.91
C HIS A 28 -51.32 -25.78 -36.18
N SER A 29 -51.49 -26.62 -35.15
CA SER A 29 -52.82 -27.16 -34.77
C SER A 29 -52.87 -27.58 -33.29
N GLU A 30 -53.95 -27.17 -32.62
CA GLU A 30 -54.37 -27.57 -31.28
C GLU A 30 -55.29 -28.80 -31.30
N HIS A 31 -55.42 -29.41 -30.13
CA HIS A 31 -56.53 -30.21 -29.59
C HIS A 31 -56.52 -31.75 -29.69
N SER A 32 -56.22 -32.34 -28.53
CA SER A 32 -57.10 -33.23 -27.72
C SER A 32 -57.50 -34.59 -28.30
N PHE A 33 -57.24 -35.68 -27.54
CA PHE A 33 -58.28 -36.48 -26.86
C PHE A 33 -57.75 -37.78 -26.21
N ASN A 34 -58.14 -37.96 -24.94
CA ASN A 34 -58.50 -39.19 -24.20
C ASN A 34 -57.61 -40.45 -24.17
N LEU A 35 -57.34 -40.91 -22.94
CA LEU A 35 -57.64 -42.29 -22.55
C LEU A 35 -58.12 -42.39 -21.08
N ARG A 36 -59.18 -43.19 -20.91
CA ARG A 36 -59.96 -43.47 -19.69
C ARG A 36 -59.26 -44.46 -18.76
N HIS A 37 -59.17 -44.08 -17.47
CA HIS A 37 -59.70 -44.77 -16.28
C HIS A 37 -59.61 -46.30 -16.17
N VAL A 38 -58.88 -46.76 -15.14
CA VAL A 38 -59.36 -47.75 -14.14
C VAL A 38 -58.84 -47.33 -12.76
N ASP A 39 -59.79 -47.11 -11.85
CA ASP A 39 -59.73 -46.82 -10.40
C ASP A 39 -59.21 -48.04 -9.61
N ALA A 40 -58.91 -48.06 -8.30
CA ALA A 40 -58.71 -47.15 -7.17
C ALA A 40 -58.05 -48.06 -6.10
N GLU A 41 -57.43 -47.53 -5.05
CA GLU A 41 -58.05 -47.66 -3.73
C GLU A 41 -57.50 -46.63 -2.74
N HIS A 42 -58.43 -46.11 -1.96
CA HIS A 42 -58.30 -45.06 -0.97
C HIS A 42 -57.61 -45.54 0.31
N SER A 43 -56.79 -44.67 0.90
CA SER A 43 -56.78 -44.41 2.34
C SER A 43 -56.08 -43.07 2.63
N THR A 44 -56.86 -42.06 3.01
CA THR A 44 -56.42 -40.94 3.86
C THR A 44 -56.75 -41.34 5.31
N PRO A 45 -55.98 -40.95 6.35
CA PRO A 45 -55.69 -39.56 6.72
C PRO A 45 -54.21 -39.37 7.14
N ASP A 46 -53.64 -38.16 7.12
CA ASP A 46 -53.68 -37.27 8.29
C ASP A 46 -53.18 -35.87 7.89
N ARG A 47 -53.89 -34.84 8.35
CA ARG A 47 -53.53 -33.43 8.15
C ARG A 47 -52.60 -33.02 9.28
N THR A 48 -51.32 -33.35 9.17
CA THR A 48 -50.27 -32.63 9.90
C THR A 48 -49.85 -31.41 9.08
N ALA A 49 -50.00 -30.23 9.68
CA ALA A 49 -49.60 -28.94 9.15
C ALA A 49 -48.16 -28.97 8.55
N PRO A 50 -47.88 -28.23 7.48
CA PRO A 50 -46.52 -28.14 6.96
C PRO A 50 -45.62 -27.51 8.04
N GLU A 51 -44.66 -28.29 8.52
CA GLU A 51 -43.58 -27.80 9.36
C GLU A 51 -42.94 -26.56 8.71
N PRO A 52 -42.66 -25.49 9.47
CA PRO A 52 -41.96 -24.34 8.93
C PRO A 52 -40.60 -24.85 8.45
N ARG A 53 -40.30 -24.64 7.17
CA ARG A 53 -38.98 -24.86 6.57
C ARG A 53 -37.96 -24.25 7.52
N ARG A 54 -37.28 -25.10 8.29
CA ARG A 54 -36.20 -24.70 9.20
C ARG A 54 -35.23 -23.87 8.36
N GLY A 55 -35.21 -22.56 8.61
CA GLY A 55 -34.25 -21.67 8.00
C GLY A 55 -32.87 -22.28 8.24
N ARG A 56 -32.10 -22.45 7.16
CA ARG A 56 -30.65 -22.73 7.25
C ARG A 56 -30.12 -21.86 8.38
N SER A 57 -29.68 -22.48 9.47
CA SER A 57 -29.19 -21.75 10.64
C SER A 57 -28.13 -20.80 10.12
N HIS A 58 -28.45 -19.51 10.18
CA HIS A 58 -27.64 -18.45 9.62
C HIS A 58 -26.51 -18.22 10.62
N ASP A 59 -25.59 -19.19 10.79
CA ASP A 59 -24.44 -19.08 11.69
C ASP A 59 -23.53 -17.97 11.16
N PRO A 60 -23.56 -16.77 11.74
CA PRO A 60 -22.77 -15.64 11.28
C PRO A 60 -21.32 -15.81 11.73
N GLU A 61 -21.09 -16.45 12.87
CA GLU A 61 -19.78 -16.66 13.48
C GLU A 61 -18.98 -17.69 12.69
N GLY A 62 -19.58 -18.83 12.32
CA GLY A 62 -18.93 -19.84 11.49
C GLY A 62 -18.52 -19.31 10.11
N ARG A 63 -19.35 -18.46 9.48
CA ARG A 63 -18.99 -17.82 8.20
C ARG A 63 -17.91 -16.76 8.35
N ARG A 64 -17.96 -15.97 9.42
CA ARG A 64 -16.94 -14.98 9.72
C ARG A 64 -15.57 -15.65 9.94
N SER A 65 -15.54 -16.74 10.70
CA SER A 65 -14.35 -17.57 10.91
C SER A 65 -13.84 -18.19 9.60
N ALA A 66 -14.74 -18.69 8.74
CA ALA A 66 -14.35 -19.22 7.43
C ALA A 66 -13.67 -18.15 6.54
N VAL A 67 -14.16 -16.90 6.58
CA VAL A 67 -13.52 -15.78 5.87
C VAL A 67 -12.15 -15.45 6.43
N LEU A 68 -11.98 -15.43 7.75
CA LEU A 68 -10.69 -15.17 8.40
C LEU A 68 -9.65 -16.25 8.04
N GLU A 69 -10.04 -17.53 8.05
CA GLU A 69 -9.17 -18.64 7.68
C GLU A 69 -8.76 -18.62 6.19
N ALA A 70 -9.71 -18.37 5.30
CA ALA A 70 -9.43 -18.20 3.87
C ALA A 70 -8.49 -17.01 3.63
N ALA A 71 -8.75 -15.89 4.29
CA ALA A 71 -7.92 -14.70 4.20
C ALA A 71 -6.50 -14.97 4.71
N ARG A 72 -6.34 -15.66 5.86
CA ARG A 72 -5.03 -16.03 6.43
C ARG A 72 -4.18 -16.80 5.43
N ARG A 73 -4.74 -17.87 4.85
CA ARG A 73 -4.04 -18.69 3.84
C ARG A 73 -3.67 -17.89 2.60
N LEU A 74 -4.62 -17.16 2.03
CA LEU A 74 -4.37 -16.40 0.80
C LEU A 74 -3.34 -15.30 1.01
N PHE A 75 -3.43 -14.56 2.11
CA PHE A 75 -2.49 -13.50 2.43
C PHE A 75 -1.08 -14.03 2.70
N ALA A 76 -0.94 -15.17 3.37
CA ALA A 76 0.36 -15.80 3.57
C ALA A 76 0.97 -16.32 2.25
N ALA A 77 0.16 -16.89 1.36
CA ALA A 77 0.64 -17.48 0.11
C ALA A 77 0.96 -16.44 -0.98
N GLN A 78 0.12 -15.40 -1.12
CA GLN A 78 0.19 -14.45 -2.24
C GLN A 78 0.56 -13.03 -1.81
N GLY A 79 0.78 -12.83 -0.52
CA GLY A 79 1.08 -11.53 0.08
C GLY A 79 -0.13 -10.59 0.11
N TYR A 80 0.01 -9.50 0.85
CA TYR A 80 -1.06 -8.50 1.00
C TYR A 80 -1.56 -7.97 -0.36
N LYS A 81 -0.64 -7.62 -1.27
CA LYS A 81 -0.98 -7.04 -2.58
C LYS A 81 -1.72 -8.01 -3.51
N GLY A 82 -1.29 -9.27 -3.57
CA GLY A 82 -1.75 -10.25 -4.56
C GLY A 82 -3.21 -10.68 -4.37
N VAL A 83 -3.74 -10.57 -3.15
CA VAL A 83 -5.06 -11.10 -2.80
C VAL A 83 -6.16 -10.05 -2.97
N GLY A 84 -7.21 -10.38 -3.72
CA GLY A 84 -8.44 -9.56 -3.80
C GLY A 84 -9.55 -10.07 -2.88
N ILE A 85 -10.43 -9.17 -2.41
CA ILE A 85 -11.62 -9.53 -1.61
C ILE A 85 -12.48 -10.60 -2.29
N ARG A 86 -12.59 -10.55 -3.62
CA ARG A 86 -13.35 -11.55 -4.39
C ARG A 86 -12.74 -12.95 -4.31
N ALA A 87 -11.41 -13.06 -4.28
CA ALA A 87 -10.73 -14.35 -4.16
C ALA A 87 -10.95 -14.95 -2.76
N ILE A 88 -10.84 -14.12 -1.72
CA ILE A 88 -11.14 -14.52 -0.34
C ILE A 88 -12.59 -14.98 -0.20
N ALA A 89 -13.54 -14.22 -0.74
CA ALA A 89 -14.95 -14.56 -0.69
C ALA A 89 -15.24 -15.89 -1.38
N ALA A 90 -14.64 -16.11 -2.56
CA ALA A 90 -14.78 -17.37 -3.29
C ALA A 90 -14.22 -18.56 -2.50
N GLU A 91 -13.05 -18.43 -1.88
CA GLU A 91 -12.46 -19.49 -1.05
C GLU A 91 -13.27 -19.77 0.21
N ALA A 92 -13.82 -18.74 0.85
CA ALA A 92 -14.66 -18.88 2.04
C ALA A 92 -16.11 -19.31 1.73
N GLY A 93 -16.49 -19.46 0.46
CA GLY A 93 -17.85 -19.82 0.06
C GLY A 93 -18.91 -18.75 0.36
N VAL A 94 -18.50 -17.47 0.43
CA VAL A 94 -19.39 -16.33 0.72
C VAL A 94 -19.40 -15.31 -0.42
N THR A 95 -20.34 -14.37 -0.38
CA THR A 95 -20.36 -13.26 -1.35
C THR A 95 -19.33 -12.18 -0.96
N PRO A 96 -18.72 -11.48 -1.93
CA PRO A 96 -17.81 -10.37 -1.62
C PRO A 96 -18.45 -9.27 -0.77
N GLY A 97 -19.76 -9.04 -0.96
CA GLY A 97 -20.52 -8.09 -0.15
C GLY A 97 -20.59 -8.49 1.33
N LEU A 98 -20.68 -9.79 1.64
CA LEU A 98 -20.67 -10.27 3.03
C LEU A 98 -19.32 -10.05 3.70
N VAL A 99 -18.21 -10.23 2.97
CA VAL A 99 -16.86 -9.91 3.46
C VAL A 99 -16.75 -8.42 3.79
N MET A 100 -17.21 -7.55 2.89
CA MET A 100 -17.21 -6.11 3.15
C MET A 100 -18.13 -5.71 4.31
N ALA A 101 -19.26 -6.40 4.49
CA ALA A 101 -20.16 -6.16 5.62
C ALA A 101 -19.53 -6.53 6.97
N TYR A 102 -18.72 -7.59 7.03
CA TYR A 102 -18.04 -8.00 8.27
C TYR A 102 -16.81 -7.15 8.59
N PHE A 103 -16.02 -6.78 7.59
CA PHE A 103 -14.67 -6.26 7.81
C PHE A 103 -14.45 -4.84 7.29
N GLY A 104 -15.41 -4.28 6.55
CA GLY A 104 -15.41 -2.91 6.03
C GLY A 104 -14.48 -2.67 4.85
N SER A 105 -13.25 -3.18 4.91
CA SER A 105 -12.25 -3.06 3.86
C SER A 105 -11.29 -4.25 3.84
N LYS A 106 -10.46 -4.35 2.80
CA LYS A 106 -9.35 -5.31 2.73
C LYS A 106 -8.37 -5.09 3.88
N ASP A 107 -8.07 -3.84 4.18
CA ASP A 107 -7.21 -3.43 5.30
C ASP A 107 -7.83 -3.85 6.64
N GLY A 108 -9.15 -3.70 6.79
CA GLY A 108 -9.88 -4.12 7.98
C GLY A 108 -9.86 -5.63 8.17
N LEU A 109 -10.11 -6.39 7.11
CA LEU A 109 -9.99 -7.84 7.12
C LEU A 109 -8.55 -8.28 7.45
N PHE A 110 -7.56 -7.66 6.80
CA PHE A 110 -6.16 -8.00 7.03
C PHE A 110 -5.72 -7.70 8.47
N ARG A 111 -6.09 -6.52 8.99
CA ARG A 111 -5.85 -6.16 10.40
C ARG A 111 -6.47 -7.15 11.36
N GLU A 112 -7.58 -7.77 11.01
CA GLU A 112 -8.20 -8.75 11.88
C GLU A 112 -7.58 -10.14 11.75
N VAL A 113 -7.19 -10.54 10.55
CA VAL A 113 -6.43 -11.78 10.35
C VAL A 113 -5.10 -11.73 11.12
N VAL A 114 -4.43 -10.59 11.09
CA VAL A 114 -3.18 -10.34 11.82
C VAL A 114 -3.44 -10.04 13.30
N GLY A 115 -4.42 -9.20 13.62
CA GLY A 115 -4.76 -8.82 14.99
C GLY A 115 -5.40 -9.96 15.81
N GLY A 116 -6.01 -10.94 15.15
CA GLY A 116 -6.62 -12.10 15.81
C GLY A 116 -5.65 -13.22 16.18
N GLY A 117 -4.34 -13.03 15.99
CA GLY A 117 -3.35 -14.05 16.33
C GLY A 117 -1.94 -13.56 16.61
N THR A 118 -1.59 -12.33 16.27
CA THR A 118 -0.18 -11.99 16.19
C THR A 118 0.12 -10.52 16.51
N GLY A 119 -0.39 -10.02 17.63
CA GLY A 119 0.19 -8.81 18.21
C GLY A 119 1.60 -9.07 18.73
N VAL A 120 2.57 -8.32 18.23
CA VAL A 120 3.87 -8.19 18.91
C VAL A 120 3.53 -7.75 20.33
N THR A 121 3.66 -8.65 21.30
CA THR A 121 3.56 -8.39 22.75
C THR A 121 2.17 -8.04 23.31
N GLU A 122 1.10 -8.32 22.55
CA GLU A 122 -0.28 -8.11 23.01
C GLU A 122 -0.60 -9.11 24.14
N GLY A 123 -0.78 -8.57 25.35
CA GLY A 123 -0.89 -9.35 26.59
C GLY A 123 0.14 -8.89 27.62
N VAL A 124 1.43 -9.08 27.35
CA VAL A 124 2.49 -8.77 28.34
C VAL A 124 2.60 -7.28 28.66
N LEU A 125 2.47 -6.40 27.66
CA LEU A 125 2.57 -4.95 27.88
C LEU A 125 1.37 -4.36 28.64
N ASP A 126 0.23 -5.04 28.62
CA ASP A 126 -1.03 -4.60 29.25
C ASP A 126 -1.39 -5.45 30.48
N ASP A 127 -0.56 -6.44 30.86
CA ASP A 127 -0.79 -7.32 32.01
C ASP A 127 -0.33 -6.64 33.31
N PRO A 128 -1.26 -6.26 34.21
CA PRO A 128 -0.92 -5.59 35.45
C PRO A 128 -0.20 -6.50 36.46
N SER A 129 -0.16 -7.82 36.22
CA SER A 129 0.55 -8.78 37.07
C SER A 129 2.05 -8.82 36.80
N VAL A 130 2.51 -8.33 35.64
CA VAL A 130 3.93 -8.27 35.28
C VAL A 130 4.54 -7.00 35.86
N GLY A 131 5.45 -7.15 36.83
CA GLY A 131 6.15 -6.02 37.45
C GLY A 131 7.08 -5.30 36.46
N ARG A 132 7.37 -4.01 36.68
CA ARG A 132 8.28 -3.22 35.82
C ARG A 132 9.68 -3.85 35.66
N GLU A 133 10.18 -4.52 36.70
CA GLU A 133 11.48 -5.19 36.68
C GLU A 133 11.46 -6.52 35.91
N GLU A 134 10.30 -7.18 35.88
CA GLU A 134 10.10 -8.47 35.20
C GLU A 134 9.73 -8.29 33.73
N LEU A 135 9.17 -7.11 33.40
CA LEU A 135 8.68 -6.78 32.07
C LEU A 135 9.70 -7.05 30.95
N PRO A 136 10.99 -6.65 31.03
CA PRO A 136 11.91 -6.90 29.91
C PRO A 136 12.08 -8.39 29.61
N ARG A 137 12.11 -9.23 30.65
CA ARG A 137 12.23 -10.68 30.51
C ARG A 137 10.92 -11.29 30.00
N ALA A 138 9.78 -10.89 30.56
CA ALA A 138 8.47 -11.33 30.07
C ALA A 138 8.25 -10.95 28.60
N LEU A 139 8.68 -9.74 28.20
CA LEU A 139 8.58 -9.24 26.84
C LEU A 139 9.47 -10.03 25.88
N ALA A 140 10.73 -10.28 26.25
CA ALA A 140 11.66 -11.08 25.46
C ALA A 140 11.13 -12.52 25.26
N HIS A 141 10.62 -13.13 26.33
CA HIS A 141 10.07 -14.47 26.31
C HIS A 141 8.85 -14.58 25.41
N ASP A 142 7.78 -13.81 25.67
CA ASP A 142 6.55 -13.84 24.85
C ASP A 142 6.85 -13.51 23.39
N TYR A 143 7.76 -12.58 23.13
CA TYR A 143 8.11 -12.20 21.78
C TYR A 143 8.75 -13.34 20.98
N LEU A 144 9.82 -13.95 21.50
CA LEU A 144 10.53 -15.03 20.80
C LEU A 144 9.66 -16.28 20.70
N ASP A 145 9.02 -16.66 21.79
CA ASP A 145 8.16 -17.83 21.88
C ASP A 145 6.98 -17.77 20.90
N ARG A 146 6.38 -16.58 20.75
CA ARG A 146 5.31 -16.36 19.78
C ARG A 146 5.80 -16.50 18.34
N TRP A 147 6.96 -15.94 18.02
CA TRP A 147 7.55 -16.05 16.68
C TRP A 147 7.94 -17.49 16.33
N ASP A 148 8.46 -18.25 17.30
CA ASP A 148 8.79 -19.67 17.13
C ASP A 148 7.54 -20.54 16.90
N ARG A 149 6.39 -20.14 17.46
CA ARG A 149 5.10 -20.82 17.32
C ARG A 149 4.24 -20.33 16.15
N LEU A 150 4.73 -19.39 15.34
CA LEU A 150 3.97 -18.89 14.21
C LEU A 150 3.62 -20.04 13.26
N PRO A 151 2.35 -20.15 12.83
CA PRO A 151 1.97 -21.11 11.80
C PRO A 151 2.80 -20.89 10.53
N ALA A 152 3.13 -21.98 9.81
CA ALA A 152 3.90 -21.92 8.56
C ALA A 152 3.24 -21.01 7.48
N HIS A 153 1.93 -20.76 7.60
CA HIS A 153 1.15 -19.88 6.73
C HIS A 153 0.60 -18.67 7.48
N ASP A 154 1.38 -18.11 8.40
CA ASP A 154 1.04 -16.83 9.02
C ASP A 154 1.25 -15.67 8.02
N PRO A 155 0.32 -14.71 7.93
CA PRO A 155 0.42 -13.58 7.00
C PRO A 155 1.41 -12.50 7.44
N TRP A 156 1.97 -12.53 8.66
CA TRP A 156 2.93 -11.52 9.11
C TRP A 156 4.23 -11.45 8.32
N PRO A 157 4.97 -12.55 8.13
CA PRO A 157 6.18 -12.52 7.32
C PRO A 157 5.91 -11.95 5.92
N ALA A 158 4.74 -12.27 5.34
CA ALA A 158 4.32 -11.73 4.06
C ALA A 158 4.01 -10.22 4.11
N LEU A 159 3.38 -9.72 5.19
CA LEU A 159 3.17 -8.28 5.38
C LEU A 159 4.50 -7.54 5.52
N ILE A 160 5.40 -8.04 6.37
CA ILE A 160 6.69 -7.38 6.62
C ILE A 160 7.49 -7.31 5.32
N ARG A 161 7.63 -8.43 4.61
CA ARG A 161 8.29 -8.47 3.29
C ARG A 161 7.65 -7.50 2.30
N SER A 162 6.32 -7.40 2.29
CA SER A 162 5.62 -6.44 1.44
C SER A 162 5.86 -4.99 1.89
N GLY A 163 5.94 -4.71 3.18
CA GLY A 163 6.17 -3.38 3.74
C GLY A 163 7.56 -2.81 3.40
N LEU A 164 8.56 -3.66 3.21
CA LEU A 164 9.91 -3.23 2.82
C LEU A 164 9.97 -2.61 1.41
N SER A 165 9.05 -2.97 0.52
CA SER A 165 9.11 -2.57 -0.90
C SER A 165 7.84 -1.91 -1.43
N HIS A 166 6.79 -1.77 -0.60
CA HIS A 166 5.48 -1.26 -1.03
C HIS A 166 4.89 -0.28 0.01
N PRO A 167 4.74 1.02 -0.33
CA PRO A 167 4.34 2.04 0.64
C PRO A 167 3.00 1.78 1.36
N PRO A 168 1.90 1.35 0.69
CA PRO A 168 0.66 1.01 1.41
C PRO A 168 0.80 -0.14 2.41
N SER A 169 1.67 -1.11 2.12
CA SER A 169 1.92 -2.23 3.05
C SER A 169 2.78 -1.76 4.24
N ALA A 170 3.68 -0.81 4.00
CA ALA A 170 4.47 -0.16 5.04
C ALA A 170 3.59 0.68 5.98
N GLU A 171 2.63 1.43 5.43
CA GLU A 171 1.64 2.19 6.21
C GLU A 171 0.78 1.28 7.08
N LEU A 172 0.31 0.16 6.52
CA LEU A 172 -0.46 -0.84 7.26
C LEU A 172 0.38 -1.48 8.39
N LEU A 173 1.62 -1.89 8.08
CA LEU A 173 2.57 -2.41 9.07
C LEU A 173 2.84 -1.39 10.19
N SER A 174 3.08 -0.12 9.84
CA SER A 174 3.30 0.94 10.84
C SER A 174 2.08 1.09 11.74
N THR A 175 0.87 1.16 11.16
CA THR A 175 -0.38 1.31 11.91
C THR A 175 -0.58 0.19 12.92
N ILE A 176 -0.25 -1.06 12.55
CA ILE A 176 -0.38 -2.20 13.44
C ILE A 176 0.66 -2.13 14.57
N LEU A 177 1.93 -1.84 14.25
CA LEU A 177 3.00 -1.70 15.24
C LEU A 177 2.79 -0.49 16.17
N ASP A 178 2.21 0.60 15.67
CA ASP A 178 1.86 1.76 16.48
C ASP A 178 0.86 1.38 17.57
N ARG A 179 -0.21 0.67 17.19
CA ARG A 179 -1.24 0.21 18.12
C ARG A 179 -0.76 -0.88 19.08
N GLN A 180 0.01 -1.86 18.59
CA GLN A 180 0.36 -3.05 19.38
C GLN A 180 1.61 -2.88 20.24
N VAL A 181 2.51 -1.98 19.85
CA VAL A 181 3.80 -1.80 20.55
C VAL A 181 3.93 -0.38 21.08
N SER A 182 3.65 0.64 20.26
CA SER A 182 3.95 2.02 20.66
C SER A 182 2.95 2.56 21.68
N GLU A 183 1.66 2.37 21.46
CA GLU A 183 0.62 2.82 22.39
C GLU A 183 0.77 2.17 23.79
N PRO A 184 0.91 0.84 23.94
CA PRO A 184 1.13 0.23 25.25
C PRO A 184 2.43 0.70 25.92
N LEU A 185 3.53 0.83 25.17
CA LEU A 185 4.78 1.36 25.72
C LEU A 185 4.66 2.83 26.15
N ARG A 186 3.93 3.68 25.41
CA ARG A 186 3.65 5.06 25.85
C ARG A 186 2.87 5.07 27.16
N ARG A 187 1.84 4.22 27.30
CA ARG A 187 1.08 4.11 28.55
C ARG A 187 1.96 3.69 29.73
N LEU A 188 2.88 2.75 29.51
CA LEU A 188 3.80 2.25 30.53
C LEU A 188 4.86 3.29 30.93
N LEU A 189 5.49 3.92 29.94
CA LEU A 189 6.58 4.89 30.14
C LEU A 189 6.05 6.23 30.68
N GLY A 190 4.80 6.56 30.39
CA GLY A 190 4.19 7.86 30.69
C GLY A 190 4.81 8.98 29.84
N ASP A 191 4.41 10.21 30.17
CA ASP A 191 4.94 11.42 29.53
C ASP A 191 6.34 11.73 30.09
N CYS A 192 7.35 11.07 29.53
CA CYS A 192 8.75 11.42 29.76
C CYS A 192 9.40 11.90 28.46
N ASP A 193 10.33 12.86 28.57
CA ASP A 193 11.01 13.49 27.41
C ASP A 193 11.72 12.49 26.48
N ALA A 194 12.01 11.29 27.00
CA ALA A 194 12.68 10.21 26.28
C ALA A 194 11.73 9.10 25.77
N ALA A 195 10.42 9.17 26.03
CA ALA A 195 9.48 8.09 25.73
C ALA A 195 9.52 7.68 24.25
N ASP A 196 9.42 8.64 23.34
CA ASP A 196 9.44 8.36 21.90
C ASP A 196 10.76 7.75 21.43
N ALA A 197 11.89 8.22 21.97
CA ALA A 197 13.21 7.66 21.67
C ALA A 197 13.35 6.22 22.18
N ARG A 198 12.83 5.92 23.38
CA ARG A 198 12.82 4.57 23.94
C ARG A 198 11.94 3.63 23.11
N ILE A 199 10.75 4.08 22.74
CA ILE A 199 9.83 3.30 21.91
C ILE A 199 10.44 3.00 20.55
N ALA A 200 11.06 4.00 19.91
CA ALA A 200 11.77 3.81 18.65
C ALA A 200 12.88 2.76 18.79
N MET A 201 13.70 2.83 19.84
CA MET A 201 14.76 1.85 20.11
C MET A 201 14.21 0.45 20.35
N ILE A 202 13.21 0.30 21.22
CA ILE A 202 12.58 -1.00 21.51
C ILE A 202 12.02 -1.61 20.22
N ARG A 203 11.31 -0.83 19.41
CA ARG A 203 10.80 -1.27 18.10
C ARG A 203 11.93 -1.71 17.18
N SER A 204 13.02 -0.95 17.10
CA SER A 204 14.17 -1.31 16.26
C SER A 204 14.85 -2.60 16.72
N ILE A 205 15.02 -2.79 18.02
CA ILE A 205 15.59 -4.01 18.62
C ILE A 205 14.73 -5.22 18.27
N LEU A 206 13.43 -5.14 18.59
CA LEU A 206 12.47 -6.21 18.32
C LEU A 206 12.44 -6.54 16.82
N PHE A 207 12.30 -5.52 15.96
CA PHE A 207 12.23 -5.72 14.51
C PHE A 207 13.52 -6.30 13.94
N GLY A 208 14.69 -5.88 14.45
CA GLY A 208 15.98 -6.44 14.05
C GLY A 208 16.09 -7.94 14.33
N VAL A 209 15.59 -8.40 15.48
CA VAL A 209 15.51 -9.83 15.80
C VAL A 209 14.62 -10.58 14.79
N ILE A 210 13.46 -10.01 14.43
CA ILE A 210 12.58 -10.60 13.40
C ILE A 210 13.32 -10.74 12.07
N MET A 211 13.94 -9.64 11.63
CA MET A 211 14.62 -9.57 10.35
C MET A 211 15.72 -10.62 10.25
N GLU A 212 16.58 -10.70 11.27
CA GLU A 212 17.77 -11.55 11.23
C GLU A 212 17.44 -13.04 11.43
N ARG A 213 16.64 -13.36 12.45
CA ARG A 213 16.36 -14.75 12.86
C ARG A 213 15.26 -15.42 12.04
N TYR A 214 14.20 -14.69 11.70
CA TYR A 214 12.97 -15.30 11.15
C TYR A 214 12.76 -14.99 9.66
N LEU A 215 13.14 -13.79 9.21
CA LEU A 215 12.85 -13.35 7.84
C LEU A 215 13.99 -13.62 6.87
N PHE A 216 15.21 -13.23 7.24
CA PHE A 216 16.42 -13.58 6.51
C PHE A 216 16.95 -14.95 6.88
N ALA A 217 16.67 -15.42 8.10
CA ALA A 217 17.10 -16.71 8.63
C ALA A 217 18.62 -16.91 8.50
N HIS A 218 19.38 -15.86 8.80
CA HIS A 218 20.85 -15.90 8.75
C HIS A 218 21.43 -16.76 9.88
N GLU A 219 22.53 -17.46 9.62
CA GLU A 219 23.31 -18.12 10.67
C GLU A 219 24.29 -17.13 11.33
N PRO A 220 24.54 -17.20 12.65
CA PRO A 220 24.04 -18.21 13.60
C PRO A 220 22.65 -17.88 14.19
N ALA A 221 21.99 -16.80 13.77
CA ALA A 221 20.77 -16.31 14.40
C ALA A 221 19.63 -17.34 14.40
N THR A 222 19.53 -18.19 13.39
CA THR A 222 18.53 -19.27 13.30
C THR A 222 18.85 -20.45 14.24
N SER A 223 20.12 -20.86 14.33
CA SER A 223 20.53 -22.06 15.10
C SER A 223 20.69 -21.81 16.60
N VAL A 224 20.86 -20.56 17.04
CA VAL A 224 20.92 -20.22 18.47
C VAL A 224 19.60 -20.59 19.15
N PRO A 225 19.60 -21.39 20.24
CA PRO A 225 18.38 -21.72 20.96
C PRO A 225 17.70 -20.48 21.55
N THR A 226 16.36 -20.46 21.55
CA THR A 226 15.57 -19.34 22.07
C THR A 226 15.89 -19.02 23.53
N GLY A 227 16.09 -20.05 24.37
CA GLY A 227 16.51 -19.87 25.77
C GLY A 227 17.91 -19.27 25.95
N THR A 228 18.76 -19.27 24.92
CA THR A 228 20.06 -18.58 24.92
C THR A 228 19.91 -17.12 24.50
N LEU A 229 19.00 -16.82 23.56
CA LEU A 229 18.76 -15.47 23.06
C LEU A 229 17.91 -14.64 24.03
N GLU A 230 16.96 -15.26 24.71
CA GLU A 230 16.00 -14.60 25.59
C GLU A 230 16.67 -13.76 26.70
N PRO A 231 17.66 -14.25 27.48
CA PRO A 231 18.32 -13.44 28.50
C PRO A 231 19.04 -12.22 27.91
N VAL A 232 19.70 -12.40 26.75
CA VAL A 232 20.41 -11.31 26.05
C VAL A 232 19.43 -10.24 25.57
N LEU A 233 18.32 -10.67 24.97
CA LEU A 233 17.26 -9.76 24.53
C LEU A 233 16.63 -9.03 25.72
N ALA A 234 16.39 -9.72 26.84
CA ALA A 234 15.88 -9.13 28.07
C ALA A 234 16.82 -8.05 28.63
N ASP A 235 18.14 -8.26 28.62
CA ASP A 235 19.13 -7.27 29.06
C ASP A 235 19.13 -6.04 28.15
N VAL A 236 19.07 -6.24 26.83
CA VAL A 236 19.00 -5.15 25.84
C VAL A 236 17.70 -4.35 25.99
N LEU A 237 16.57 -5.03 26.20
CA LEU A 237 15.28 -4.39 26.47
C LEU A 237 15.28 -3.65 27.80
N THR A 238 15.94 -4.20 28.83
CA THR A 238 16.13 -3.52 30.12
C THR A 238 16.88 -2.21 29.91
N ALA A 239 17.99 -2.24 29.16
CA ALA A 239 18.75 -1.03 28.83
C ALA A 239 17.92 -0.03 28.01
N ALA A 240 17.08 -0.48 27.08
CA ALA A 240 16.20 0.41 26.31
C ALA A 240 15.07 1.04 27.15
N LEU A 241 14.50 0.28 28.08
CA LEU A 241 13.42 0.72 28.97
C LEU A 241 13.92 1.64 30.09
N THR A 242 15.09 1.35 30.66
CA THR A 242 15.59 1.97 31.91
C THR A 242 16.88 2.77 31.75
N GLY A 243 17.66 2.53 30.70
CA GLY A 243 18.94 3.18 30.48
C GLY A 243 18.79 4.70 30.34
N ARG A 244 19.76 5.48 30.80
CA ARG A 244 19.72 6.95 30.64
C ARG A 244 19.78 7.27 29.15
N VAL A 245 18.69 7.76 28.58
CA VAL A 245 18.77 8.50 27.31
C VAL A 245 19.50 9.79 27.65
N PRO A 246 20.63 10.13 27.01
CA PRO A 246 21.31 11.38 27.29
C PRO A 246 20.30 12.51 27.09
N GLU A 247 19.91 13.17 28.18
CA GLU A 247 19.10 14.37 28.10
C GLU A 247 19.84 15.32 27.18
N ARG A 248 19.17 15.76 26.12
CA ARG A 248 19.74 16.76 25.23
C ARG A 248 19.75 18.07 26.00
N ARG A 249 20.79 18.29 26.81
CA ARG A 249 21.04 19.57 27.45
C ARG A 249 21.26 20.57 26.33
N ALA A 250 20.31 21.47 26.14
CA ALA A 250 20.52 22.63 25.29
C ALA A 250 21.81 23.32 25.77
N PRO A 251 22.82 23.56 24.91
CA PRO A 251 24.02 24.25 25.34
C PRO A 251 23.60 25.65 25.80
N GLU A 252 23.96 25.99 27.03
CA GLU A 252 23.86 27.37 27.51
C GLU A 252 24.75 28.22 26.59
N PRO A 253 24.24 29.30 25.98
CA PRO A 253 24.96 30.02 24.95
C PRO A 253 26.19 30.71 25.54
N ASP A 254 27.38 30.25 25.16
CA ASP A 254 28.64 30.94 25.42
C ASP A 254 28.68 32.24 24.60
N PRO A 255 28.67 33.42 25.25
CA PRO A 255 28.64 34.71 24.55
C PRO A 255 29.95 35.04 23.83
N ALA A 256 31.02 34.25 24.00
CA ALA A 256 32.32 34.49 23.38
C ALA A 256 32.64 33.58 22.17
N ALA A 257 31.80 32.60 21.86
CA ALA A 257 32.02 31.69 20.73
C ALA A 257 31.52 32.31 19.41
N ALA A 258 32.37 33.11 18.76
CA ALA A 258 32.19 33.46 17.36
C ALA A 258 31.92 32.18 16.52
N PRO A 259 30.99 32.21 15.54
CA PRO A 259 30.55 31.01 14.85
C PRO A 259 31.70 30.41 14.03
N ARG A 260 32.35 29.37 14.56
CA ARG A 260 33.04 28.39 13.73
C ARG A 260 31.98 27.63 12.92
N PRO A 261 32.25 27.31 11.64
CA PRO A 261 31.30 26.60 10.80
C PRO A 261 31.09 25.19 11.38
N LEU A 262 30.00 25.02 12.12
CA LEU A 262 29.55 23.74 12.63
C LEU A 262 28.84 23.00 11.50
N VAL A 263 29.59 22.20 10.75
CA VAL A 263 29.02 20.94 10.24
C VAL A 263 28.76 20.09 11.46
N ARG A 264 27.53 20.18 11.99
CA ARG A 264 27.06 19.31 13.05
C ARG A 264 26.78 17.96 12.38
N GLU A 265 27.64 16.97 12.57
CA GLU A 265 27.31 15.59 12.21
C GLU A 265 26.06 15.19 13.01
N ALA A 266 24.93 15.12 12.30
CA ALA A 266 23.74 14.46 12.80
C ALA A 266 24.09 12.98 13.09
N PRO A 267 23.50 12.36 14.13
CA PRO A 267 23.69 10.93 14.39
C PRO A 267 23.45 10.15 13.10
N GLY A 268 24.52 9.52 12.59
CA GLY A 268 24.62 8.80 11.33
C GLY A 268 23.52 9.10 10.31
N ALA A 269 23.74 10.08 9.42
CA ALA A 269 22.96 10.20 8.19
C ALA A 269 23.25 9.01 7.27
N SER A 270 22.82 7.82 7.68
CA SER A 270 22.86 6.63 6.83
C SER A 270 22.02 6.94 5.60
N GLY A 271 22.46 6.45 4.42
CA GLY A 271 21.71 6.63 3.18
C GLY A 271 20.20 6.36 3.33
N PRO A 272 19.79 5.25 3.99
CA PRO A 272 18.36 4.97 4.24
C PRO A 272 17.63 6.05 5.04
N ALA A 273 18.24 6.62 6.08
CA ALA A 273 17.60 7.64 6.91
C ALA A 273 17.36 8.94 6.12
N VAL A 274 18.29 9.32 5.24
CA VAL A 274 18.16 10.50 4.37
C VAL A 274 16.99 10.32 3.39
N PHE A 275 16.90 9.17 2.72
CA PHE A 275 15.80 8.90 1.78
C PHE A 275 14.45 8.73 2.49
N ALA A 276 14.42 8.16 3.70
CA ALA A 276 13.20 8.08 4.50
C ALA A 276 12.69 9.49 4.89
N ALA A 277 13.59 10.37 5.34
CA ALA A 277 13.24 11.77 5.64
C ALA A 277 12.76 12.50 4.38
N LEU A 278 13.44 12.33 3.24
CA LEU A 278 13.03 12.92 1.96
C LEU A 278 11.64 12.45 1.54
N ASN A 279 11.35 11.15 1.66
CA ASN A 279 10.04 10.58 1.33
C ASN A 279 8.94 11.10 2.26
N ALA A 280 9.19 11.17 3.56
CA ALA A 280 8.25 11.71 4.54
C ALA A 280 7.94 13.20 4.26
N CYS A 281 8.99 14.01 4.04
CA CYS A 281 8.83 15.42 3.66
C CYS A 281 8.02 15.56 2.35
N THR A 282 8.30 14.72 1.35
CA THR A 282 7.57 14.72 0.08
C THR A 282 6.10 14.35 0.27
N ALA A 283 5.80 13.32 1.06
CA ALA A 283 4.42 12.89 1.33
C ALA A 283 3.61 13.97 2.07
N HIS A 284 4.20 14.57 3.10
CA HIS A 284 3.58 15.69 3.83
C HIS A 284 3.34 16.89 2.93
N TYR A 285 4.33 17.23 2.10
CA TYR A 285 4.22 18.33 1.15
C TYR A 285 3.13 18.07 0.09
N ARG A 286 3.09 16.89 -0.53
CA ARG A 286 2.03 16.51 -1.50
C ARG A 286 0.64 16.56 -0.88
N THR A 287 0.49 16.15 0.39
CA THR A 287 -0.78 16.22 1.12
C THR A 287 -1.22 17.67 1.35
N LEU A 288 -0.29 18.54 1.77
CA LEU A 288 -0.57 19.96 1.96
C LEU A 288 -0.99 20.62 0.64
N ILE A 289 -0.18 20.48 -0.41
CA ILE A 289 -0.45 21.09 -1.71
C ILE A 289 -1.72 20.51 -2.34
N GLY A 290 -1.98 19.20 -2.19
CA GLY A 290 -3.21 18.59 -2.64
C GLY A 290 -4.47 19.24 -2.05
N ARG A 291 -4.43 19.66 -0.77
CA ARG A 291 -5.54 20.42 -0.14
C ARG A 291 -5.70 21.81 -0.73
N VAL A 292 -4.59 22.53 -0.94
CA VAL A 292 -4.58 23.87 -1.56
C VAL A 292 -5.19 23.79 -2.96
N VAL A 293 -4.63 22.94 -3.81
CA VAL A 293 -5.07 22.76 -5.21
C VAL A 293 -6.55 22.37 -5.30
N LYS A 294 -7.03 21.49 -4.41
CA LYS A 294 -8.43 21.06 -4.38
C LYS A 294 -9.41 22.20 -4.09
N ARG A 295 -9.02 23.23 -3.32
CA ARG A 295 -9.87 24.42 -3.08
C ARG A 295 -10.15 25.22 -4.36
N HIS A 296 -9.26 25.11 -5.34
CA HIS A 296 -9.40 25.72 -6.67
C HIS A 296 -10.13 24.81 -7.68
N GLY A 297 -10.74 23.71 -7.22
CA GLY A 297 -11.61 22.85 -8.05
C GLY A 297 -10.88 21.88 -8.96
N ILE A 298 -9.56 21.73 -8.83
CA ILE A 298 -8.75 20.82 -9.65
C ILE A 298 -7.99 19.80 -8.80
N SER A 299 -7.54 18.71 -9.42
CA SER A 299 -6.70 17.69 -8.77
C SER A 299 -5.23 18.11 -8.75
N LEU A 300 -4.43 17.55 -7.83
CA LEU A 300 -2.98 17.77 -7.83
C LEU A 300 -2.34 17.37 -9.17
N ALA A 301 -2.77 16.24 -9.75
CA ALA A 301 -2.28 15.78 -11.05
C ALA A 301 -2.65 16.72 -12.20
N ALA A 302 -3.86 17.30 -12.19
CA ALA A 302 -4.26 18.31 -13.16
C ALA A 302 -3.43 19.59 -13.01
N PHE A 303 -3.16 20.00 -11.78
CA PHE A 303 -2.29 21.15 -11.50
C PHE A 303 -0.83 20.92 -11.91
N GLU A 304 -0.30 19.71 -11.74
CA GLU A 304 1.04 19.33 -12.20
C GLU A 304 1.15 19.48 -13.74
N VAL A 305 0.12 19.10 -14.50
CA VAL A 305 0.05 19.33 -15.96
C VAL A 305 0.01 20.81 -16.30
N LEU A 306 -0.84 21.60 -15.65
CA LEU A 306 -0.93 23.04 -15.88
C LEU A 306 0.38 23.75 -15.55
N SER A 307 1.04 23.36 -14.46
CA SER A 307 2.34 23.90 -14.04
C SER A 307 3.45 23.56 -15.04
N ALA A 308 3.44 22.34 -15.60
CA ALA A 308 4.40 21.92 -16.62
C ALA A 308 4.25 22.72 -17.94
N LEU A 309 3.03 23.09 -18.31
CA LEU A 309 2.75 23.97 -19.44
C LEU A 309 3.16 25.42 -19.14
N HIS A 310 2.87 25.92 -17.93
CA HIS A 310 3.23 27.28 -17.52
C HIS A 310 4.75 27.49 -17.39
N ALA A 311 5.52 26.41 -17.18
CA ALA A 311 6.97 26.47 -17.07
C ALA A 311 7.70 26.72 -18.40
N THR A 312 7.02 26.67 -19.55
CA THR A 312 7.60 27.08 -20.83
C THR A 312 7.38 28.57 -21.09
N SER A 313 8.19 29.15 -21.98
CA SER A 313 7.90 30.47 -22.52
C SER A 313 6.61 30.42 -23.37
N ALA A 314 5.94 31.57 -23.51
CA ALA A 314 4.82 31.71 -24.43
C ALA A 314 5.16 31.08 -25.80
N PRO A 315 4.26 30.27 -26.39
CA PRO A 315 2.82 30.20 -26.11
C PRO A 315 2.38 29.16 -25.06
N TYR A 316 3.25 28.72 -24.14
CA TYR A 316 2.90 27.78 -23.06
C TYR A 316 2.41 26.42 -23.57
N GLN A 317 3.10 25.88 -24.57
CA GLN A 317 2.72 24.65 -25.24
C GLN A 317 3.71 23.51 -25.00
N ARG A 318 3.20 22.29 -24.85
CA ARG A 318 3.98 21.04 -24.83
C ARG A 318 3.16 19.87 -25.34
N THR A 319 3.82 18.86 -25.88
CA THR A 319 3.22 17.57 -26.20
C THR A 319 2.98 16.75 -24.93
N MET A 320 2.10 15.75 -25.03
CA MET A 320 1.85 14.79 -23.94
C MET A 320 3.11 14.06 -23.49
N GLY A 321 3.98 13.69 -24.45
CA GLY A 321 5.24 13.02 -24.19
C GLY A 321 6.21 13.90 -23.40
N GLU A 322 6.31 15.18 -23.74
CA GLU A 322 7.16 16.14 -23.02
C GLU A 322 6.65 16.42 -21.60
N ILE A 323 5.34 16.43 -21.39
CA ILE A 323 4.75 16.59 -20.05
C ILE A 323 5.02 15.34 -19.20
N ALA A 324 4.89 14.15 -19.78
CA ALA A 324 5.21 12.89 -19.08
C ALA A 324 6.71 12.80 -18.75
N ALA A 325 7.59 13.18 -19.70
CA ALA A 325 9.05 13.18 -19.50
C ALA A 325 9.51 14.20 -18.45
N ALA A 326 8.75 15.28 -18.24
CA ALA A 326 9.02 16.24 -17.17
C ALA A 326 8.68 15.70 -15.76
N GLY A 327 8.17 14.48 -15.64
CA GLY A 327 7.91 13.81 -14.35
C GLY A 327 6.68 14.34 -13.61
N ALA A 328 5.84 15.14 -14.28
CA ALA A 328 4.64 15.72 -13.69
C ALA A 328 3.57 14.65 -13.40
N VAL A 329 3.35 13.71 -14.32
CA VAL A 329 2.39 12.59 -14.21
C VAL A 329 2.89 11.44 -15.11
N SER A 330 2.53 10.18 -14.81
CA SER A 330 2.79 9.05 -15.72
C SER A 330 2.14 9.25 -17.10
N ALA A 331 2.71 8.70 -18.17
CA ALA A 331 2.23 8.91 -19.54
C ALA A 331 0.72 8.60 -19.73
N GLY A 332 0.21 7.54 -19.09
CA GLY A 332 -1.23 7.21 -19.09
C GLY A 332 -2.09 8.17 -18.25
N GLY A 333 -1.52 8.74 -17.18
CA GLY A 333 -2.19 9.74 -16.35
C GLY A 333 -2.29 11.11 -17.01
N VAL A 334 -1.30 11.49 -17.84
CA VAL A 334 -1.33 12.78 -18.59
C VAL A 334 -2.54 12.85 -19.51
N THR A 335 -2.88 11.77 -20.25
CA THR A 335 -4.06 11.72 -21.13
C THR A 335 -5.36 12.00 -20.38
N GLN A 336 -5.58 11.29 -19.27
CA GLN A 336 -6.78 11.47 -18.48
C GLN A 336 -6.88 12.89 -17.89
N GLN A 337 -5.76 13.47 -17.41
CA GLN A 337 -5.79 14.83 -16.89
C GLN A 337 -6.01 15.85 -18.00
N ALA A 338 -5.41 15.66 -19.18
CA ALA A 338 -5.59 16.54 -20.32
C ALA A 338 -7.04 16.60 -20.79
N ASP A 339 -7.74 15.46 -20.86
CA ASP A 339 -9.17 15.44 -21.21
C ASP A 339 -10.00 16.29 -20.25
N ARG A 340 -9.80 16.13 -18.94
CA ARG A 340 -10.50 16.90 -17.91
C ARG A 340 -10.19 18.39 -17.97
N LEU A 341 -8.94 18.74 -18.26
CA LEU A 341 -8.51 20.14 -18.35
C LEU A 341 -9.05 20.83 -19.61
N VAL A 342 -9.20 20.10 -20.73
CA VAL A 342 -9.87 20.59 -21.93
C VAL A 342 -11.36 20.80 -21.66
N GLU A 343 -12.02 19.83 -21.02
CA GLU A 343 -13.43 19.94 -20.62
C GLU A 343 -13.67 21.13 -19.68
N ALA A 344 -12.72 21.40 -18.78
CA ALA A 344 -12.74 22.56 -17.89
C ALA A 344 -12.34 23.89 -18.56
N GLY A 345 -11.96 23.90 -19.85
CA GLY A 345 -11.54 25.09 -20.57
C GLY A 345 -10.20 25.70 -20.13
N LEU A 346 -9.37 24.93 -19.41
CA LEU A 346 -8.09 25.39 -18.85
C LEU A 346 -6.91 25.15 -19.80
N ILE A 347 -7.05 24.20 -20.72
CA ILE A 347 -6.11 23.96 -21.81
C ILE A 347 -6.87 23.71 -23.10
N GLU A 348 -6.18 23.84 -24.23
CA GLU A 348 -6.69 23.44 -25.54
C GLU A 348 -5.70 22.52 -26.26
N ARG A 349 -6.21 21.80 -27.27
CA ARG A 349 -5.42 20.88 -28.10
C ARG A 349 -5.21 21.50 -29.46
N GLU A 350 -3.94 21.68 -29.83
CA GLU A 350 -3.53 22.18 -31.13
C GLU A 350 -2.76 21.09 -31.86
N ARG A 351 -3.16 20.78 -33.10
CA ARG A 351 -2.41 19.85 -33.95
C ARG A 351 -1.31 20.62 -34.65
N ASP A 352 -0.12 20.04 -34.70
CA ASP A 352 0.99 20.65 -35.42
C ASP A 352 0.64 20.82 -36.91
N GLY A 353 1.04 21.97 -37.48
CA GLY A 353 0.74 22.34 -38.86
C GLY A 353 1.54 21.56 -39.90
N GLN A 354 2.67 20.96 -39.52
CA GLN A 354 3.58 20.19 -40.37
C GLN A 354 3.36 18.68 -40.21
N ASP A 355 3.12 18.19 -38.98
CA ASP A 355 2.80 16.79 -38.70
C ASP A 355 1.52 16.64 -37.86
N ARG A 356 0.41 16.29 -38.52
CA ARG A 356 -0.91 16.10 -37.88
C ARG A 356 -0.96 14.99 -36.81
N ARG A 357 0.09 14.16 -36.71
CA ARG A 357 0.24 13.15 -35.65
C ARG A 357 0.69 13.76 -34.32
N ILE A 358 1.29 14.94 -34.35
CA ILE A 358 1.74 15.66 -33.16
C ILE A 358 0.61 16.52 -32.63
N VAL A 359 0.34 16.38 -31.33
CA VAL A 359 -0.68 17.16 -30.62
C VAL A 359 -0.01 17.90 -29.47
N HIS A 360 -0.12 19.22 -29.50
CA HIS A 360 0.30 20.11 -28.43
C HIS A 360 -0.90 20.40 -27.52
N LEU A 361 -0.64 20.41 -26.22
CA LEU A 361 -1.50 21.06 -25.24
C LEU A 361 -1.02 22.49 -25.06
N ARG A 362 -1.95 23.45 -25.03
CA ARG A 362 -1.68 24.87 -24.80
C ARG A 362 -2.51 25.38 -23.64
N LEU A 363 -1.92 26.19 -22.76
CA LEU A 363 -2.68 26.88 -21.70
C LEU A 363 -3.63 27.92 -22.31
N THR A 364 -4.88 27.93 -21.85
CA THR A 364 -5.78 29.06 -22.10
C THR A 364 -5.46 30.20 -21.13
N PRO A 365 -5.95 31.43 -21.38
CA PRO A 365 -5.83 32.52 -20.40
C PRO A 365 -6.40 32.15 -19.03
N ALA A 366 -7.55 31.46 -19.00
CA ALA A 366 -8.15 30.97 -17.76
C ALA A 366 -7.27 29.94 -17.04
N GLY A 367 -6.60 29.06 -17.79
CA GLY A 367 -5.60 28.13 -17.25
C GLY A 367 -4.40 28.84 -16.63
N ALA A 368 -3.85 29.83 -17.33
CA ALA A 368 -2.73 30.62 -16.83
C ALA A 368 -3.08 31.39 -15.55
N ASP A 369 -4.26 32.03 -15.51
CA ASP A 369 -4.75 32.74 -14.32
C ASP A 369 -4.95 31.79 -13.12
N LEU A 370 -5.47 30.58 -13.37
CA LEU A 370 -5.64 29.56 -12.32
C LEU A 370 -4.30 29.13 -11.75
N VAL A 371 -3.30 28.88 -12.61
CA VAL A 371 -1.93 28.54 -12.16
C VAL A 371 -1.36 29.66 -11.29
N GLY A 372 -1.53 30.93 -11.71
CA GLY A 372 -1.09 32.09 -10.94
C GLY A 372 -1.68 32.13 -9.54
N ARG A 373 -3.01 32.01 -9.41
CA ARG A 373 -3.71 32.02 -8.10
C ARG A 373 -3.26 30.87 -7.19
N VAL A 374 -3.20 29.66 -7.73
CA VAL A 374 -2.78 28.47 -6.95
C VAL A 374 -1.31 28.59 -6.53
N ALA A 375 -0.45 29.09 -7.41
CA ALA A 375 0.97 29.29 -7.11
C ALA A 375 1.19 30.34 -6.01
N GLU A 376 0.38 31.40 -5.96
CA GLU A 376 0.45 32.41 -4.91
C GLU A 376 0.08 31.85 -3.53
N GLU A 377 -1.04 31.13 -3.41
CA GLU A 377 -1.47 30.49 -2.16
C GLU A 377 -0.44 29.43 -1.71
N ARG A 378 0.07 28.63 -2.66
CA ARG A 378 1.14 27.65 -2.40
C ARG A 378 2.41 28.32 -1.86
N ARG A 379 2.86 29.43 -2.46
CA ARG A 379 4.04 30.17 -1.96
C ARG A 379 3.83 30.69 -0.55
N ALA A 380 2.61 31.09 -0.18
CA ALA A 380 2.31 31.49 1.19
C ALA A 380 2.52 30.34 2.18
N HIS A 381 2.00 29.16 1.87
CA HIS A 381 2.20 27.96 2.69
C HIS A 381 3.65 27.47 2.71
N GLU A 382 4.37 27.57 1.59
CA GLU A 382 5.80 27.23 1.56
C GLU A 382 6.63 28.14 2.44
N ARG A 383 6.31 29.44 2.49
CA ARG A 383 6.96 30.38 3.43
C ARG A 383 6.70 29.98 4.88
N GLU A 384 5.49 29.55 5.21
CA GLU A 384 5.16 29.05 6.55
C GLU A 384 5.93 27.76 6.89
N LEU A 385 6.01 26.81 5.94
CA LEU A 385 6.80 25.57 6.12
C LEU A 385 8.28 25.84 6.37
N LEU A 386 8.83 26.86 5.72
CA LEU A 386 10.23 27.25 5.84
C LEU A 386 10.50 28.17 7.03
N ALA A 387 9.47 28.65 7.74
CA ALA A 387 9.62 29.59 8.85
C ALA A 387 10.44 29.03 10.02
N GLY A 388 10.50 27.70 10.15
CA GLY A 388 11.32 27.01 11.15
C GLY A 388 12.82 26.90 10.81
N LEU A 389 13.24 27.31 9.59
CA LEU A 389 14.63 27.26 9.14
C LEU A 389 15.17 28.67 8.95
N VAL A 390 16.33 28.98 9.53
CA VAL A 390 16.97 30.27 9.28
C VAL A 390 17.44 30.36 7.81
N PRO A 391 17.62 31.57 7.23
CA PRO A 391 17.97 31.70 5.80
C PRO A 391 19.24 30.93 5.38
N GLY A 392 20.20 30.74 6.30
CA GLY A 392 21.39 29.92 6.06
C GLY A 392 21.06 28.43 5.88
N GLU A 393 20.20 27.88 6.73
CA GLU A 393 19.76 26.47 6.68
C GLU A 393 18.93 26.21 5.42
N GLN A 394 18.07 27.15 5.02
CA GLN A 394 17.31 27.04 3.78
C GLN A 394 18.23 26.96 2.55
N ARG A 395 19.28 27.79 2.49
CA ARG A 395 20.29 27.75 1.41
C ARG A 395 21.07 26.43 1.43
N GLN A 396 21.46 25.96 2.61
CA GLN A 396 22.17 24.69 2.74
C GLN A 396 21.30 23.51 2.30
N LEU A 397 20.05 23.46 2.73
CA LEU A 397 19.09 22.42 2.32
C LEU A 397 18.90 22.43 0.79
N ALA A 398 18.71 23.61 0.20
CA ALA A 398 18.58 23.74 -1.25
C ALA A 398 19.82 23.20 -1.99
N ALA A 399 21.03 23.54 -1.54
CA ALA A 399 22.27 23.05 -2.15
C ALA A 399 22.44 21.53 -2.02
N LEU A 400 22.07 20.94 -0.87
CA LEU A 400 22.13 19.50 -0.65
C LEU A 400 21.13 18.73 -1.52
N LEU A 401 19.89 19.21 -1.60
CA LEU A 401 18.86 18.62 -2.46
C LEU A 401 19.22 18.72 -3.95
N ASP A 402 19.82 19.83 -4.37
CA ASP A 402 20.29 20.02 -5.74
C ASP A 402 21.47 19.09 -6.07
N GLY A 403 22.39 18.88 -5.11
CA GLY A 403 23.45 17.87 -5.20
C GLY A 403 22.88 16.46 -5.37
N LEU A 404 21.93 16.06 -4.52
CA LEU A 404 21.24 14.78 -4.60
C LEU A 404 20.52 14.60 -5.94
N GLY A 405 19.81 15.64 -6.40
CA GLY A 405 19.08 15.62 -7.67
C GLY A 405 19.98 15.42 -8.89
N ARG A 406 21.20 15.97 -8.89
CA ARG A 406 22.20 15.69 -9.94
C ARG A 406 22.64 14.22 -9.93
N SER A 407 22.91 13.65 -8.77
CA SER A 407 23.29 12.23 -8.64
C SER A 407 22.18 11.31 -9.15
N MET A 408 20.93 11.57 -8.81
CA MET A 408 19.78 10.77 -9.28
C MET A 408 19.60 10.83 -10.80
N LYS A 409 19.82 11.99 -11.43
CA LYS A 409 19.74 12.14 -12.89
C LYS A 409 20.86 11.39 -13.61
N ALA A 410 22.05 11.36 -13.02
CA ALA A 410 23.20 10.65 -13.59
C ALA A 410 23.03 9.12 -13.56
N GLU A 411 22.18 8.57 -12.68
CA GLU A 411 21.86 7.14 -12.62
C GLU A 411 20.78 6.73 -13.65
N GLN A 412 20.01 7.69 -14.17
CA GLN A 412 18.90 7.46 -15.11
C GLN A 412 19.28 7.62 -16.59
N GLY A 413 20.47 8.17 -16.89
CA GLY A 413 21.01 8.32 -18.24
C GLY A 413 22.16 7.36 -18.47
#